data_AF-A0A355U8E7-F1
#
_entry.id   AF-A0A355U8E7-F1
#
_cell.length_a   1.000
_cell.length_b   1.000
_cell.length_c   1.000
_cell.angle_alpha   90.00
_cell.angle_beta   90.00
_cell.angle_gamma   90.00
#
_symmetry.space_group_name_H-M   'P 1'
#
loop_
_entity.id
_entity.type
_entity.pdbx_description
1 polymer ?
#
loop_
_entity_poly.entity_id
_entity_poly.type
_entity_poly.pdbx_seq_one_letter_code
_entity_poly.pdbx_strand_id
1 'polypeptide(L)'
;MFKFWRNIDDEDKAKLTKTAGILVALLAVFTLLATISYFFTWKADQSSLSSAVGDTTVEVSNVAGKMGFRWADLLVRRWFGLGSLAFVVILFAISVRLLLHRWHYSMEKTALLTVSGAMLSSFILAFISDLFGLGNALGGGLGGECGDSVVGWAIVVFGNILVGFILAFLVVVWLVLASKRFSDWLMSLGKKEAVAGKEETLERPLRQAQGPEQPVAEPAEATVVRQDS
;
A
#
# COMPACT_ATOMS: atom_id res chain seq x y z
N MET A 1 19.92 7.37 34.33
CA MET A 1 20.29 7.51 32.91
C MET A 1 19.34 8.39 32.09
N PHE A 2 18.11 8.71 32.54
CA PHE A 2 17.12 9.49 31.75
C PHE A 2 17.22 11.03 31.86
N LYS A 3 18.25 11.59 32.50
CA LYS A 3 18.34 13.05 32.75
C LYS A 3 18.89 13.86 31.56
N PHE A 4 19.56 13.19 30.60
CA PHE A 4 20.20 13.84 29.44
C PHE A 4 19.19 14.32 28.38
N TRP A 5 18.09 13.60 28.18
CA TRP A 5 17.09 13.91 27.16
C TRP A 5 16.20 15.11 27.49
N ARG A 6 16.18 15.57 28.74
CA ARG A 6 15.24 16.62 29.19
C ARG A 6 15.76 18.04 28.98
N ASN A 7 17.05 18.20 28.64
CA ASN A 7 17.72 19.48 28.45
C ASN A 7 18.10 19.77 26.98
N ILE A 8 17.58 19.00 26.03
CA ILE A 8 17.82 19.28 24.61
C ILE A 8 16.95 20.49 24.25
N ASP A 9 17.59 21.63 23.96
CA ASP A 9 16.91 22.83 23.47
C ASP A 9 16.15 22.51 22.18
N ASP A 10 15.04 23.20 21.92
CA ASP A 10 14.23 22.93 20.73
C ASP A 10 15.01 23.16 19.42
N GLU A 11 16.06 24.00 19.48
CA GLU A 11 17.02 24.19 18.39
C GLU A 11 17.89 22.94 18.15
N ASP A 12 18.36 22.28 19.21
CA ASP A 12 19.14 21.05 19.11
C ASP A 12 18.28 19.88 18.63
N LYS A 13 17.00 19.80 19.05
CA LYS A 13 16.04 18.83 18.50
C LYS A 13 15.84 19.02 17.00
N ALA A 14 15.73 20.28 16.56
CA ALA A 14 15.58 20.59 15.14
C ALA A 14 16.83 20.22 14.33
N LYS A 15 18.03 20.50 14.86
CA LYS A 15 19.31 20.08 14.26
C LYS A 15 19.43 18.56 14.17
N LEU A 16 19.18 17.86 15.27
CA LEU A 16 19.20 16.38 15.32
C LEU A 16 18.21 15.76 14.33
N THR A 17 17.01 16.31 14.21
CA THR A 17 15.99 15.82 13.26
C THR A 17 16.44 16.00 11.81
N LYS A 18 17.06 17.15 11.49
CA LYS A 18 17.62 17.39 10.14
C LYS A 18 18.76 16.42 9.85
N THR A 19 19.69 16.23 10.78
CA THR A 19 20.80 15.28 10.63
C THR A 19 20.28 13.85 10.46
N ALA A 20 19.29 13.44 11.26
CA ALA A 20 18.62 12.15 11.11
C ALA A 20 17.94 12.02 9.73
N GLY A 21 17.29 13.07 9.24
CA GLY A 21 16.69 13.10 7.90
C GLY A 21 17.73 12.85 6.79
N ILE A 22 18.88 13.52 6.87
CA ILE A 22 19.99 13.31 5.92
C ILE A 22 20.52 11.88 5.99
N LEU A 23 20.73 11.34 7.20
CA LEU A 23 21.19 9.96 7.37
C LEU A 23 20.19 8.95 6.79
N VAL A 24 18.89 9.15 7.02
CA VAL A 24 17.84 8.31 6.42
C VAL A 24 17.80 8.47 4.90
N ALA A 25 18.05 9.66 4.36
CA ALA A 25 18.16 9.89 2.92
C ALA A 25 19.30 9.07 2.31
N LEU A 26 20.48 9.11 2.93
CA LEU A 26 21.65 8.34 2.49
C LEU A 26 21.37 6.84 2.54
N LEU A 27 20.74 6.37 3.63
CA LEU A 27 20.33 4.98 3.76
C LEU A 27 19.30 4.57 2.70
N ALA A 28 18.35 5.44 2.37
CA ALA A 28 17.36 5.20 1.32
C ALA A 28 18.03 5.04 -0.06
N VAL A 29 18.96 5.93 -0.41
CA VAL A 29 19.73 5.84 -1.67
C VAL A 29 20.60 4.59 -1.70
N PHE A 30 21.31 4.28 -0.61
CA PHE A 30 22.10 3.05 -0.49
C PHE A 30 21.22 1.82 -0.69
N THR A 31 20.07 1.76 -0.03
CA THR A 31 19.13 0.63 -0.13
C THR A 31 18.55 0.53 -1.55
N LEU A 32 18.22 1.65 -2.18
CA LEU A 32 17.75 1.68 -3.57
C LEU A 32 18.78 1.09 -4.53
N LEU A 33 20.03 1.57 -4.48
CA LEU A 33 21.11 1.10 -5.34
C LEU A 33 21.38 -0.39 -5.12
N ALA A 34 21.45 -0.82 -3.85
CA ALA A 34 21.65 -2.22 -3.49
C ALA A 34 20.53 -3.12 -4.03
N THR A 35 19.26 -2.71 -3.88
CA THR A 35 18.08 -3.47 -4.29
C THR A 35 17.92 -3.54 -5.80
N ILE A 36 18.07 -2.40 -6.50
CA ILE A 36 18.04 -2.37 -7.97
C ILE A 36 19.15 -3.26 -8.53
N SER A 37 20.36 -3.12 -8.02
CA SER A 37 21.48 -3.93 -8.48
C SER A 37 21.25 -5.42 -8.19
N TYR A 38 20.64 -5.77 -7.06
CA TYR A 38 20.29 -7.17 -6.73
C TYR A 38 19.37 -7.79 -7.77
N PHE A 39 18.35 -7.09 -8.29
CA PHE A 39 17.46 -7.67 -9.31
C PHE A 39 18.19 -8.15 -10.56
N PHE A 40 19.35 -7.56 -10.88
CA PHE A 40 20.19 -7.98 -12.00
C PHE A 40 21.29 -8.97 -11.59
N THR A 41 21.90 -8.80 -10.41
CA THR A 41 23.09 -9.55 -10.01
C THR A 41 22.82 -10.72 -9.05
N TRP A 42 21.58 -10.90 -8.58
CA TRP A 42 21.25 -11.85 -7.51
C TRP A 42 21.73 -13.27 -7.77
N LYS A 43 21.70 -13.74 -9.03
CA LYS A 43 22.10 -15.11 -9.40
C LYS A 43 23.61 -15.30 -9.47
N ALA A 44 24.34 -14.28 -9.92
CA ALA A 44 25.79 -14.29 -10.04
C ALA A 44 26.48 -14.17 -8.68
N ASP A 45 25.91 -13.35 -7.79
CA ASP A 45 26.51 -13.03 -6.49
C ASP A 45 26.12 -14.01 -5.36
N GLN A 46 25.30 -15.05 -5.63
CA GLN A 46 24.86 -16.02 -4.60
C GLN A 46 26.02 -16.72 -3.88
N SER A 47 27.08 -17.10 -4.59
CA SER A 47 28.25 -17.76 -4.00
C SER A 47 28.97 -16.88 -2.98
N SER A 48 28.93 -15.56 -3.19
CA SER A 48 29.54 -14.55 -2.33
C SER A 48 28.89 -14.41 -0.96
N LEU A 49 27.70 -14.99 -0.74
CA LEU A 49 27.05 -15.05 0.59
C LEU A 49 27.80 -15.93 1.59
N SER A 50 28.51 -16.95 1.10
CA SER A 50 29.27 -17.90 1.92
C SER A 50 30.58 -17.29 2.46
N SER A 51 31.09 -16.24 1.82
CA SER A 51 32.34 -15.57 2.19
C SER A 51 32.10 -14.42 3.18
N ALA A 52 33.07 -14.19 4.07
CA ALA A 52 33.02 -13.10 5.04
C ALA A 52 32.96 -11.73 4.34
N VAL A 53 32.28 -10.75 4.96
CA VAL A 53 32.11 -9.40 4.39
C VAL A 53 33.46 -8.69 4.12
N GLY A 54 34.47 -8.98 4.94
CA GLY A 54 35.83 -8.42 4.80
C GLY A 54 36.75 -9.18 3.83
N ASP A 55 36.29 -10.27 3.24
CA ASP A 55 37.06 -11.01 2.24
C ASP A 55 36.93 -10.32 0.87
N THR A 56 37.99 -9.62 0.48
CA THR A 56 38.11 -8.87 -0.78
C THR A 56 38.48 -9.74 -1.97
N THR A 57 38.78 -11.04 -1.77
CA THR A 57 39.09 -11.96 -2.86
C THR A 57 37.86 -12.34 -3.69
N VAL A 58 36.67 -12.14 -3.10
CA VAL A 58 35.39 -12.41 -3.76
C VAL A 58 34.77 -11.09 -4.20
N GLU A 59 34.90 -10.81 -5.49
CA GLU A 59 34.23 -9.68 -6.13
C GLU A 59 32.72 -9.91 -6.19
N VAL A 60 31.96 -8.83 -6.05
CA VAL A 60 30.50 -8.82 -6.10
C VAL A 60 30.09 -7.83 -7.17
N SER A 61 29.20 -8.23 -8.07
CA SER A 61 28.74 -7.38 -9.17
C SER A 61 27.79 -6.28 -8.70
N ASN A 62 27.23 -6.41 -7.48
CA ASN A 62 26.37 -5.39 -6.88
C ASN A 62 27.08 -4.03 -6.72
N VAL A 63 26.46 -2.96 -7.24
CA VAL A 63 27.00 -1.59 -7.21
C VAL A 63 27.25 -1.08 -5.79
N ALA A 64 26.45 -1.53 -4.82
CA ALA A 64 26.61 -1.19 -3.40
C ALA A 64 27.63 -2.11 -2.67
N GLY A 65 28.39 -2.90 -3.44
CA GLY A 65 29.39 -3.85 -2.95
C GLY A 65 28.79 -5.03 -2.18
N LYS A 66 29.65 -5.76 -1.48
CA LYS A 66 29.29 -6.97 -0.71
C LYS A 66 28.31 -6.69 0.43
N MET A 67 28.45 -5.55 1.10
CA MET A 67 27.50 -5.13 2.14
C MET A 67 26.13 -4.81 1.56
N GLY A 68 26.08 -4.08 0.44
CA GLY A 68 24.84 -3.80 -0.26
C GLY A 68 24.15 -5.07 -0.74
N PHE A 69 24.90 -6.01 -1.31
CA PHE A 69 24.36 -7.29 -1.72
C PHE A 69 23.75 -8.08 -0.55
N ARG A 70 24.43 -8.18 0.60
CA ARG A 70 23.87 -8.85 1.79
C ARG A 70 22.64 -8.13 2.35
N TRP A 71 22.64 -6.81 2.32
CA TRP A 71 21.50 -6.00 2.75
C TRP A 71 20.29 -6.21 1.83
N ALA A 72 20.52 -6.20 0.51
CA ALA A 72 19.49 -6.48 -0.48
C ALA A 72 19.02 -7.94 -0.43
N ASP A 73 19.89 -8.92 -0.21
CA ASP A 73 19.51 -10.33 -0.03
C ASP A 73 18.62 -10.49 1.20
N LEU A 74 18.93 -9.82 2.31
CA LEU A 74 18.07 -9.82 3.49
C LEU A 74 16.69 -9.21 3.19
N LEU A 75 16.64 -8.04 2.55
CA LEU A 75 15.39 -7.32 2.30
C LEU A 75 14.52 -7.98 1.21
N VAL A 76 15.15 -8.39 0.11
CA VAL A 76 14.46 -8.96 -1.06
C VAL A 76 14.21 -10.43 -0.81
N ARG A 77 15.23 -11.26 -0.69
CA ARG A 77 15.05 -12.71 -0.63
C ARG A 77 14.39 -13.15 0.67
N ARG A 78 14.90 -12.72 1.83
CA ARG A 78 14.45 -13.25 3.13
C ARG A 78 13.19 -12.56 3.66
N TRP A 79 13.04 -11.25 3.43
CA TRP A 79 11.98 -10.45 4.05
C TRP A 79 10.80 -10.18 3.11
N PHE A 80 10.88 -9.12 2.31
CA PHE A 80 9.71 -8.52 1.65
C PHE A 80 9.59 -8.85 0.15
N GLY A 81 10.57 -9.51 -0.46
CA GLY A 81 10.56 -9.77 -1.90
C GLY A 81 10.65 -8.47 -2.71
N LEU A 82 9.86 -8.40 -3.78
CA LEU A 82 9.60 -7.18 -4.54
C LEU A 82 8.92 -6.09 -3.69
N GLY A 83 8.29 -6.44 -2.57
CA GLY A 83 7.75 -5.49 -1.60
C GLY A 83 8.83 -4.61 -0.95
N SER A 84 10.11 -5.01 -1.01
CA SER A 84 11.24 -4.18 -0.60
C SER A 84 11.35 -2.87 -1.39
N LEU A 85 10.86 -2.80 -2.63
CA LEU A 85 10.80 -1.53 -3.37
C LEU A 85 9.82 -0.55 -2.71
N ALA A 86 8.70 -1.04 -2.20
CA ALA A 86 7.79 -0.22 -1.41
C ALA A 86 8.51 0.30 -0.17
N PHE A 87 9.28 -0.56 0.53
CA PHE A 87 10.11 -0.14 1.67
C PHE A 87 11.14 0.95 1.31
N VAL A 88 11.73 0.94 0.12
CA VAL A 88 12.63 2.01 -0.35
C VAL A 88 11.88 3.33 -0.58
N VAL A 89 10.74 3.30 -1.28
CA VAL A 89 9.89 4.49 -1.50
C VAL A 89 9.47 5.12 -0.17
N ILE A 90 9.18 4.25 0.80
CA ILE A 90 8.84 4.57 2.17
C ILE A 90 9.98 5.28 2.89
N LEU A 91 11.20 4.75 2.83
CA LEU A 91 12.37 5.38 3.44
C LEU A 91 12.62 6.76 2.84
N PHE A 92 12.40 6.91 1.53
CA PHE A 92 12.50 8.20 0.85
C PHE A 92 11.42 9.18 1.33
N ALA A 93 10.16 8.73 1.46
CA ALA A 93 9.07 9.54 1.98
C ALA A 93 9.32 10.00 3.42
N ILE A 94 9.86 9.11 4.28
CA ILE A 94 10.26 9.44 5.65
C ILE A 94 11.38 10.49 5.63
N SER A 95 12.44 10.26 4.85
CA SER A 95 13.56 11.19 4.69
C SER A 95 13.09 12.60 4.30
N VAL A 96 12.31 12.71 3.23
CA VAL A 96 11.76 13.98 2.76
C VAL A 96 10.92 14.65 3.85
N ARG A 97 10.12 13.87 4.59
CA ARG A 97 9.30 14.40 5.68
C ARG A 97 10.14 14.91 6.86
N LEU A 98 11.25 14.24 7.21
CA LEU A 98 12.19 14.69 8.24
C LEU A 98 12.90 15.99 7.79
N LEU A 99 13.30 16.07 6.53
CA LEU A 99 13.98 17.24 5.96
C LEU A 99 13.07 18.47 5.84
N LEU A 100 11.81 18.27 5.46
CA LEU A 100 10.84 19.36 5.26
C LEU A 100 10.24 19.92 6.56
N HIS A 101 10.60 19.36 7.72
CA HIS A 101 10.15 19.83 9.04
C HIS A 101 8.63 20.04 9.17
N ARG A 102 7.81 19.36 8.35
CA ARG A 102 6.34 19.43 8.43
C ARG A 102 5.83 18.53 9.56
N TRP A 103 6.04 19.02 10.77
CA TRP A 103 5.72 18.41 12.05
C TRP A 103 4.24 18.61 12.42
N HIS A 104 3.32 18.11 11.60
CA HIS A 104 1.88 18.25 11.85
C HIS A 104 1.14 16.92 12.09
N TYR A 105 1.84 15.77 12.08
CA TYR A 105 1.23 14.46 12.27
C TYR A 105 2.16 13.55 13.09
N SER A 106 1.59 12.79 14.03
CA SER A 106 2.33 11.83 14.87
C SER A 106 3.17 10.89 14.01
N MET A 107 4.49 10.85 14.27
CA MET A 107 5.44 10.01 13.54
C MET A 107 5.10 8.53 13.64
N GLU A 108 4.50 8.11 14.75
CA GLU A 108 4.12 6.73 15.02
C GLU A 108 3.10 6.22 14.01
N LYS A 109 2.08 7.03 13.69
CA LYS A 109 1.04 6.65 12.73
C LYS A 109 1.59 6.50 11.32
N THR A 110 2.48 7.42 10.94
CA THR A 110 3.13 7.34 9.62
C THR A 110 4.01 6.11 9.58
N ALA A 111 4.88 5.88 10.56
CA ALA A 111 5.77 4.71 10.60
C ALA A 111 4.99 3.38 10.58
N LEU A 112 3.96 3.25 11.42
CA LEU A 112 3.14 2.04 11.50
C LEU A 112 2.38 1.77 10.20
N LEU A 113 1.73 2.79 9.63
CA LEU A 113 1.04 2.68 8.35
C LEU A 113 2.00 2.24 7.24
N THR A 114 3.22 2.72 7.34
CA THR A 114 4.24 2.52 6.33
C THR A 114 4.83 1.10 6.41
N VAL A 115 5.19 0.64 7.60
CA VAL A 115 5.65 -0.75 7.83
C VAL A 115 4.56 -1.76 7.49
N SER A 116 3.31 -1.50 7.89
CA SER A 116 2.18 -2.35 7.54
C SER A 116 1.92 -2.40 6.04
N GLY A 117 2.12 -1.29 5.32
CA GLY A 117 1.99 -1.24 3.85
C GLY A 117 3.05 -2.07 3.13
N ALA A 118 4.31 -2.01 3.59
CA ALA A 118 5.39 -2.84 3.04
C ALA A 118 5.18 -4.34 3.32
N MET A 119 4.68 -4.68 4.50
CA MET A 119 4.35 -6.05 4.86
C MET A 119 3.16 -6.58 4.05
N LEU A 120 2.13 -5.76 3.86
CA LEU A 120 0.97 -6.11 3.06
C LEU A 120 1.33 -6.30 1.57
N SER A 121 2.19 -5.44 1.00
CA SER A 121 2.65 -5.61 -0.38
C SER A 121 3.45 -6.91 -0.57
N SER A 122 4.29 -7.28 0.40
CA SER A 122 4.99 -8.57 0.42
C SER A 122 4.01 -9.76 0.41
N PHE A 123 2.94 -9.72 1.21
CA PHE A 123 1.93 -10.79 1.22
C PHE A 123 1.15 -10.90 -0.09
N ILE A 124 0.79 -9.76 -0.70
CA ILE A 124 0.11 -9.75 -2.01
C ILE A 124 1.02 -10.35 -3.08
N LEU A 125 2.29 -9.98 -3.08
CA LEU A 125 3.27 -10.50 -4.03
C LEU A 125 3.55 -11.98 -3.81
N ALA A 126 3.56 -12.47 -2.56
CA ALA A 126 3.67 -13.90 -2.26
C ALA A 126 2.46 -14.68 -2.79
N PHE A 127 1.24 -14.19 -2.55
CA PHE A 127 0.01 -14.81 -3.08
C PHE A 127 -0.01 -14.86 -4.60
N ILE A 128 0.39 -13.78 -5.27
CA ILE A 128 0.56 -13.75 -6.73
C ILE A 128 1.65 -14.73 -7.16
N SER A 129 2.78 -14.80 -6.46
CA SER A 129 3.88 -15.71 -6.75
C SER A 129 3.42 -17.18 -6.72
N ASP A 130 2.63 -17.57 -5.73
CA ASP A 130 2.05 -18.91 -5.62
C ASP A 130 1.10 -19.20 -6.79
N LEU A 131 0.21 -18.24 -7.12
CA LEU A 131 -0.76 -18.40 -8.20
C LEU A 131 -0.13 -18.56 -9.59
N PHE A 132 1.00 -17.88 -9.84
CA PHE A 132 1.74 -17.95 -11.11
C PHE A 132 2.91 -18.96 -11.09
N GLY A 133 3.13 -19.68 -9.99
CA GLY A 133 4.22 -20.67 -9.87
C GLY A 133 5.63 -20.06 -9.86
N LEU A 134 5.77 -18.81 -9.41
CA LEU A 134 7.04 -18.05 -9.38
C LEU A 134 7.76 -18.12 -8.03
N GLY A 135 7.51 -19.16 -7.22
CA GLY A 135 8.05 -19.32 -5.86
C GLY A 135 9.58 -19.26 -5.72
N ASN A 136 10.33 -19.46 -6.81
CA ASN A 136 11.80 -19.36 -6.81
C ASN A 136 12.34 -18.07 -7.46
N ALA A 137 11.49 -17.14 -7.88
CA ALA A 137 11.94 -15.86 -8.42
C ALA A 137 12.76 -15.10 -7.38
N LEU A 138 13.89 -14.52 -7.78
CA LEU A 138 14.81 -13.78 -6.89
C LEU A 138 15.36 -14.59 -5.70
N GLY A 139 15.37 -15.93 -5.79
CA GLY A 139 15.92 -16.82 -4.76
C GLY A 139 15.02 -17.08 -3.55
N GLY A 140 13.85 -16.43 -3.46
CA GLY A 140 12.91 -16.56 -2.33
C GLY A 140 11.45 -16.20 -2.65
N GLY A 141 11.08 -16.13 -3.93
CA GLY A 141 9.74 -15.78 -4.39
C GLY A 141 9.51 -14.27 -4.53
N LEU A 142 8.46 -13.86 -5.24
CA LEU A 142 8.16 -12.45 -5.46
C LEU A 142 7.80 -11.70 -4.17
N GLY A 143 7.27 -12.41 -3.16
CA GLY A 143 6.95 -11.86 -1.84
C GLY A 143 8.06 -12.02 -0.79
N GLY A 144 9.16 -12.69 -1.13
CA GLY A 144 10.22 -13.07 -0.19
C GLY A 144 9.82 -14.25 0.71
N GLU A 145 10.80 -14.88 1.34
CA GLU A 145 10.62 -16.09 2.15
C GLU A 145 9.61 -15.89 3.31
N CYS A 146 9.59 -14.70 3.92
CA CYS A 146 8.63 -14.37 4.98
C CYS A 146 7.18 -14.32 4.44
N GLY A 147 6.96 -13.61 3.33
CA GLY A 147 5.65 -13.52 2.71
C GLY A 147 5.15 -14.87 2.22
N ASP A 148 6.03 -15.64 1.58
CA ASP A 148 5.74 -16.99 1.08
C ASP A 148 5.40 -17.96 2.20
N SER A 149 6.15 -17.91 3.32
CA SER A 149 5.87 -18.76 4.50
C SER A 149 4.51 -18.43 5.12
N VAL A 150 4.18 -17.15 5.29
CA VAL A 150 2.92 -16.71 5.91
C VAL A 150 1.73 -17.02 5.01
N VAL A 151 1.84 -16.71 3.71
CA VAL A 151 0.77 -16.96 2.75
C VAL A 151 0.60 -18.46 2.52
N GLY A 152 1.68 -19.21 2.36
CA GLY A 152 1.65 -20.67 2.23
C GLY A 152 0.99 -21.34 3.43
N TRP A 153 1.34 -20.93 4.66
CA TRP A 153 0.65 -21.41 5.87
C TRP A 153 -0.84 -21.07 5.84
N ALA A 154 -1.21 -19.84 5.49
CA ALA A 154 -2.60 -19.42 5.43
C ALA A 154 -3.39 -20.19 4.36
N ILE A 155 -2.79 -20.48 3.20
CA ILE A 155 -3.43 -21.26 2.12
C ILE A 155 -3.68 -22.69 2.59
N VAL A 156 -2.75 -23.31 3.33
CA VAL A 156 -2.94 -24.66 3.88
C VAL A 156 -4.07 -24.70 4.90
N VAL A 157 -4.23 -23.66 5.73
CA VAL A 157 -5.25 -23.62 6.79
C VAL A 157 -6.65 -23.24 6.27
N PHE A 158 -6.72 -22.21 5.41
CA PHE A 158 -7.98 -21.58 5.02
C PHE A 158 -8.39 -21.88 3.57
N GLY A 159 -7.46 -22.37 2.74
CA GLY A 159 -7.64 -22.55 1.31
C GLY A 159 -7.38 -21.26 0.52
N ASN A 160 -6.98 -21.43 -0.74
CA ASN A 160 -6.52 -20.34 -1.61
C ASN A 160 -7.56 -19.20 -1.78
N ILE A 161 -8.84 -19.57 -1.98
CA ILE A 161 -9.93 -18.60 -2.20
C ILE A 161 -10.12 -17.70 -0.98
N LEU A 162 -10.19 -18.27 0.23
CA LEU A 162 -10.45 -17.52 1.45
C LEU A 162 -9.28 -16.59 1.80
N VAL A 163 -8.04 -17.05 1.59
CA VAL A 163 -6.84 -16.20 1.77
C VAL A 163 -6.87 -14.99 0.83
N GLY A 164 -7.25 -15.18 -0.44
CA GLY A 164 -7.41 -14.07 -1.37
C GLY A 164 -8.42 -13.02 -0.88
N PHE A 165 -9.57 -13.45 -0.36
CA PHE A 165 -10.57 -12.54 0.23
C PHE A 165 -10.07 -11.83 1.49
N ILE A 166 -9.39 -12.54 2.39
CA ILE A 166 -8.79 -11.94 3.60
C ILE A 166 -7.77 -10.87 3.20
N LEU A 167 -6.94 -11.14 2.19
CA LEU A 167 -5.92 -10.21 1.75
C LEU A 167 -6.53 -8.97 1.09
N ALA A 168 -7.56 -9.15 0.25
CA ALA A 168 -8.32 -8.04 -0.33
C ALA A 168 -8.97 -7.17 0.76
N PHE A 169 -9.55 -7.79 1.79
CA PHE A 169 -10.10 -7.08 2.93
C PHE A 169 -9.03 -6.28 3.69
N LEU A 170 -7.85 -6.88 3.93
CA LEU A 170 -6.73 -6.21 4.57
C LEU A 170 -6.25 -4.98 3.77
N VAL A 171 -6.25 -5.06 2.44
CA VAL A 171 -5.95 -3.92 1.54
C VAL A 171 -6.96 -2.81 1.70
N VAL A 172 -8.26 -3.13 1.75
CA VAL A 172 -9.31 -2.11 1.96
C VAL A 172 -9.14 -1.44 3.31
N VAL A 173 -8.94 -2.21 4.39
CA VAL A 173 -8.70 -1.67 5.73
C VAL A 173 -7.46 -0.78 5.74
N TRP A 174 -6.37 -1.23 5.12
CA TRP A 174 -5.14 -0.46 5.04
C TRP A 174 -5.33 0.84 4.26
N LEU A 175 -6.03 0.83 3.12
CA LEU A 175 -6.33 2.03 2.33
C LEU A 175 -7.19 3.04 3.10
N VAL A 176 -8.17 2.57 3.89
CA VAL A 176 -9.00 3.41 4.77
C VAL A 176 -8.14 4.06 5.85
N LEU A 177 -7.23 3.31 6.47
CA LEU A 177 -6.29 3.85 7.46
C LEU A 177 -5.25 4.79 6.83
N ALA A 178 -4.84 4.52 5.58
CA ALA A 178 -3.84 5.31 4.87
C ALA A 178 -4.36 6.66 4.39
N SER A 179 -5.62 6.70 3.94
CA SER A 179 -6.19 7.86 3.29
C SER A 179 -7.54 8.20 3.87
N LYS A 180 -7.61 9.32 4.60
CA LYS A 180 -8.90 9.93 5.00
C LYS A 180 -9.81 10.17 3.80
N ARG A 181 -9.25 10.55 2.63
CA ARG A 181 -10.02 10.73 1.39
C ARG A 181 -10.65 9.42 0.89
N PHE A 182 -9.95 8.31 1.01
CA PHE A 182 -10.51 7.00 0.65
C PHE A 182 -11.57 6.55 1.64
N SER A 183 -11.35 6.79 2.94
CA SER A 183 -12.38 6.59 3.98
C SER A 183 -13.64 7.40 3.69
N ASP A 184 -13.52 8.68 3.35
CA ASP A 184 -14.65 9.55 3.05
C ASP A 184 -15.39 9.10 1.78
N TRP A 185 -14.66 8.70 0.74
CA TRP A 185 -15.24 8.11 -0.48
C TRP A 185 -15.98 6.79 -0.19
N LEU A 186 -15.39 5.88 0.58
CA LEU A 186 -16.00 4.60 0.93
C LEU A 186 -17.28 4.78 1.75
N MET A 187 -17.26 5.69 2.72
CA MET A 187 -18.43 6.06 3.51
C MET A 187 -19.53 6.71 2.65
N SER A 188 -19.16 7.40 1.56
CA SER A 188 -20.12 7.95 0.61
C SER A 188 -20.86 6.88 -0.20
N LEU A 189 -20.23 5.73 -0.46
CA LEU A 189 -20.88 4.59 -1.12
C LEU A 189 -21.93 3.95 -0.21
N GLY A 190 -21.60 3.73 1.07
CA GLY A 190 -22.57 3.23 2.06
C GLY A 190 -23.73 4.21 2.32
N LYS A 191 -23.47 5.52 2.24
CA LYS A 191 -24.52 6.55 2.36
C LYS A 191 -25.48 6.55 1.16
N LYS A 192 -24.99 6.29 -0.06
CA LYS A 192 -25.84 6.20 -1.26
C LYS A 192 -26.83 5.03 -1.16
N GLU A 193 -26.40 3.88 -0.66
CA GLU A 193 -27.30 2.73 -0.47
C GLU A 193 -28.31 2.94 0.67
N ALA A 194 -27.91 3.61 1.75
CA ALA A 194 -28.83 3.94 2.86
C ALA A 194 -29.89 4.98 2.49
N VAL A 195 -29.61 5.87 1.53
CA VAL A 195 -30.58 6.85 1.00
C VAL A 195 -31.50 6.19 -0.03
N ALA A 196 -30.96 5.38 -0.95
CA ALA A 196 -31.76 4.63 -1.94
C ALA A 196 -32.75 3.66 -1.27
N GLY A 197 -32.34 2.95 -0.21
CA GLY A 197 -33.23 2.08 0.55
C GLY A 197 -34.33 2.82 1.33
N LYS A 198 -34.11 4.09 1.70
CA LYS A 198 -35.14 4.94 2.32
C LYS A 198 -36.15 5.48 1.30
N GLU A 199 -35.69 5.86 0.10
CA GLU A 199 -36.57 6.28 -0.99
C GLU A 199 -37.47 5.14 -1.46
N GLU A 200 -36.93 3.94 -1.72
CA GLU A 200 -37.76 2.78 -2.12
C GLU A 200 -38.76 2.35 -1.04
N THR A 201 -38.40 2.47 0.24
CA THR A 201 -39.32 2.13 1.35
C THR A 201 -40.43 3.18 1.53
N LEU A 202 -40.17 4.44 1.20
CA LEU A 202 -41.15 5.53 1.21
C LEU A 202 -42.05 5.54 -0.04
N GLU A 203 -41.54 5.13 -1.21
CA GLU A 203 -42.34 5.08 -2.45
C GLU A 203 -43.26 3.86 -2.54
N ARG A 204 -42.91 2.73 -1.90
CA ARG A 204 -43.75 1.52 -1.83
C ARG A 204 -45.18 1.76 -1.28
N PRO A 205 -45.38 2.48 -0.16
CA PRO A 205 -46.73 2.79 0.32
C PRO A 205 -47.48 3.81 -0.55
N LEU A 206 -46.78 4.73 -1.24
CA LEU A 206 -47.41 5.72 -2.13
C LEU A 206 -47.91 5.09 -3.43
N ARG A 207 -47.15 4.17 -4.03
CA ARG A 207 -47.58 3.42 -5.22
C ARG A 207 -48.71 2.44 -4.95
N GLN A 208 -48.84 1.91 -3.74
CA GLN A 208 -49.98 1.06 -3.35
C GLN A 208 -51.25 1.88 -3.09
N ALA A 209 -51.14 3.17 -2.76
CA ALA A 209 -52.29 4.05 -2.56
C ALA A 209 -52.89 4.59 -3.88
N GLN A 210 -52.10 4.65 -4.96
CA GLN A 210 -52.55 5.02 -6.29
C GLN A 210 -52.89 3.77 -7.11
N GLY A 211 -54.09 3.22 -6.89
CA GLY A 211 -54.72 2.27 -7.82
C GLY A 211 -55.06 2.94 -9.16
N PRO A 212 -55.28 2.18 -10.25
CA PRO A 212 -55.20 2.68 -11.62
C PRO A 212 -56.29 3.71 -11.96
N GLU A 213 -55.88 4.95 -12.24
CA GLU A 213 -56.76 6.01 -12.76
C GLU A 213 -57.22 5.71 -14.19
N GLN A 214 -58.53 5.76 -14.43
CA GLN A 214 -59.13 5.69 -15.76
C GLN A 214 -59.01 7.05 -16.48
N PRO A 215 -58.87 7.09 -17.83
CA PRO A 215 -58.63 8.34 -18.55
C PRO A 215 -59.93 9.10 -18.81
N VAL A 216 -60.01 10.36 -18.39
CA VAL A 216 -61.13 11.28 -18.65
C VAL A 216 -60.84 12.10 -19.93
N ALA A 217 -61.86 12.18 -20.78
CA ALA A 217 -61.83 12.71 -22.15
C ALA A 217 -61.66 14.25 -22.25
N GLU A 218 -60.99 14.68 -23.32
CA GLU A 218 -60.66 16.05 -23.73
C GLU A 218 -61.79 16.68 -24.58
N PRO A 219 -62.18 17.96 -24.38
CA PRO A 219 -63.07 18.65 -25.32
C PRO A 219 -62.30 19.56 -26.30
N ALA A 220 -62.73 19.48 -27.56
CA ALA A 220 -62.15 20.11 -28.76
C ALA A 220 -62.22 21.65 -28.80
N GLU A 221 -61.12 22.29 -29.18
CA GLU A 221 -61.02 23.71 -29.53
C GLU A 221 -61.41 23.98 -30.99
N ALA A 222 -62.16 25.06 -31.22
CA ALA A 222 -62.67 25.51 -32.51
C ALA A 222 -61.65 26.36 -33.28
N THR A 223 -61.35 25.96 -34.51
CA THR A 223 -60.46 26.64 -35.47
C THR A 223 -61.13 27.87 -36.09
N VAL A 224 -60.53 29.06 -35.96
CA VAL A 224 -60.89 30.27 -36.72
C VAL A 224 -59.94 30.43 -37.90
N VAL A 225 -60.48 30.33 -39.12
CA VAL A 225 -59.79 30.58 -40.39
C VAL A 225 -59.98 32.04 -40.80
N ARG A 226 -58.89 32.78 -41.06
CA ARG A 226 -58.87 34.01 -41.85
C ARG A 226 -58.07 33.74 -43.12
N GLN A 227 -58.66 34.06 -44.27
CA GLN A 227 -58.03 34.01 -45.59
C GLN A 227 -58.19 35.41 -46.21
N ASP A 228 -57.08 36.00 -46.63
CA ASP A 228 -57.01 37.31 -47.27
C ASP A 228 -57.45 37.23 -48.75
N SER A 229 -58.03 38.33 -49.24
CA SER A 229 -58.43 38.59 -50.64
C SER A 229 -57.31 39.22 -51.46
#